data_AF-A0A7S2MT68-F1
#
_entry.id   AF-A0A7S2MT68-F1
#
_cell.length_a   1.000
_cell.length_b   1.000
_cell.length_c   1.000
_cell.angle_alpha   90.00
_cell.angle_beta   90.00
_cell.angle_gamma   90.00
#
_symmetry.space_group_name_H-M   'P 1'
#
loop_
_entity.id
_entity.type
_entity.pdbx_description
1 polymer ?
#
loop_
_entity_poly.entity_id
_entity_poly.type
_entity_poly.pdbx_seq_one_letter_code
_entity_poly.pdbx_strand_id
1 'polypeptide(L)'
;MEHMSEPEPKRQTVGSYDSTITNFEAEMAAADLPEGDPIDDVLAATVPQWVTIRTVLEAHAAQQSSARMVAAHKLVENHERVLRDITDPSPHTQLQLTRVELSHASDVERMLRETARRLLGRAPGASEIPEEKPNSGSEAAAWALSASFLDGRIQSSANERPGREPDLNPAAAAALRAVLRQLWWLAFQAKGKN
;
A
#
# COMPACT_ATOMS: atom_id res chain seq x y z
N MET A 1 -52.43 46.24 -37.62
CA MET A 1 -53.82 45.73 -37.67
C MET A 1 -53.83 44.79 -38.85
N GLU A 2 -54.03 43.47 -38.75
CA GLU A 2 -54.79 42.62 -37.81
C GLU A 2 -53.94 41.35 -37.54
N HIS A 3 -53.73 40.89 -36.31
CA HIS A 3 -54.60 40.12 -35.43
C HIS A 3 -55.11 38.76 -35.99
N MET A 4 -54.82 37.71 -35.19
CA MET A 4 -55.47 36.37 -35.13
C MET A 4 -54.95 35.35 -36.15
N SER A 5 -54.65 34.08 -35.83
CA SER A 5 -55.11 33.13 -34.80
C SER A 5 -53.93 32.16 -34.49
N GLU A 6 -53.82 31.40 -33.40
CA GLU A 6 -54.76 30.42 -32.84
C GLU A 6 -54.15 29.81 -31.54
N PRO A 7 -54.95 29.37 -30.53
CA PRO A 7 -54.43 28.95 -29.21
C PRO A 7 -54.13 27.43 -29.07
N GLU A 8 -53.22 27.11 -28.14
CA GLU A 8 -52.70 25.77 -27.79
C GLU A 8 -53.75 24.74 -27.31
N PRO A 9 -53.52 23.42 -27.54
CA PRO A 9 -54.24 22.36 -26.86
C PRO A 9 -53.55 21.88 -25.57
N LYS A 10 -54.41 21.49 -24.63
CA LYS A 10 -54.20 21.26 -23.19
C LYS A 10 -53.38 20.00 -22.86
N ARG A 11 -52.59 20.10 -21.77
CA ARG A 11 -51.92 19.00 -21.06
C ARG A 11 -52.88 17.85 -20.72
N GLN A 12 -52.48 16.62 -21.05
CA GLN A 12 -53.06 15.39 -20.54
C GLN A 12 -52.05 14.72 -19.58
N THR A 13 -52.53 14.43 -18.37
CA THR A 13 -51.81 13.76 -17.27
C THR A 13 -52.04 12.24 -17.33
N VAL A 14 -50.98 11.44 -17.25
CA VAL A 14 -50.97 10.01 -16.86
C VAL A 14 -49.51 9.62 -16.60
N GLY A 15 -49.12 8.83 -15.59
CA GLY A 15 -49.86 8.20 -14.53
C GLY A 15 -48.99 8.06 -13.27
N SER A 16 -49.69 7.90 -12.15
CA SER A 16 -49.15 7.50 -10.86
C SER A 16 -48.73 6.04 -10.95
N TYR A 17 -47.44 5.76 -10.71
CA TYR A 17 -47.00 4.44 -10.29
C TYR A 17 -46.59 4.54 -8.83
N ASP A 18 -47.48 4.01 -7.99
CA ASP A 18 -47.14 3.53 -6.66
C ASP A 18 -46.22 2.32 -6.82
N SER A 19 -45.07 2.36 -6.16
CA SER A 19 -44.20 1.20 -5.99
C SER A 19 -43.53 1.36 -4.64
N THR A 20 -44.17 0.74 -3.67
CA THR A 20 -43.64 0.38 -2.37
C THR A 20 -42.29 -0.30 -2.54
N ILE A 21 -41.20 0.47 -2.50
CA ILE A 21 -39.92 -0.06 -2.02
C ILE A 21 -40.20 -0.42 -0.57
N THR A 22 -40.33 -1.72 -0.30
CA THR A 22 -40.44 -2.22 1.06
C THR A 22 -39.18 -1.77 1.80
N ASN A 23 -39.35 -1.17 2.98
CA ASN A 23 -38.24 -0.74 3.83
C ASN A 23 -37.21 -1.86 4.09
N PHE A 24 -37.56 -3.12 3.83
CA PHE A 24 -36.70 -4.29 3.94
C PHE A 24 -35.59 -4.37 2.87
N GLU A 25 -35.85 -3.96 1.61
CA GLU A 25 -34.82 -3.93 0.56
C GLU A 25 -33.88 -2.73 0.72
N ALA A 26 -34.38 -1.60 1.24
CA ALA A 26 -33.55 -0.46 1.61
C ALA A 26 -32.68 -0.72 2.86
N GLU A 27 -33.18 -1.47 3.86
CA GLU A 27 -32.37 -1.92 5.00
C GLU A 27 -31.29 -2.94 4.60
N MET A 28 -31.61 -3.85 3.68
CA MET A 28 -30.67 -4.86 3.22
C MET A 28 -29.59 -4.29 2.27
N ALA A 29 -29.91 -3.24 1.50
CA ALA A 29 -28.94 -2.52 0.66
C ALA A 29 -28.03 -1.57 1.47
N ALA A 30 -28.44 -1.15 2.68
CA ALA A 30 -27.59 -0.35 3.56
C ALA A 30 -26.54 -1.17 4.32
N ALA A 31 -26.68 -2.51 4.35
CA ALA A 31 -25.72 -3.41 5.00
C ALA A 31 -24.48 -3.73 4.15
N ASP A 32 -24.44 -3.28 2.89
CA ASP A 32 -23.39 -3.62 1.92
C ASP A 32 -22.78 -2.36 1.26
N LEU A 33 -22.87 -1.20 1.94
CA LEU A 33 -21.90 -0.14 1.67
C LEU A 33 -20.54 -0.71 2.07
N PRO A 34 -19.56 -0.76 1.15
CA PRO A 34 -18.25 -1.26 1.53
C PRO A 34 -17.75 -0.41 2.70
N GLU A 35 -17.57 -1.04 3.86
CA GLU A 35 -16.63 -0.51 4.84
C GLU A 35 -15.38 -0.14 4.04
N GLY A 36 -14.91 1.11 4.20
CA GLY A 36 -13.78 1.63 3.43
C GLY A 36 -12.64 0.61 3.41
N ASP A 37 -11.89 0.56 2.30
CA ASP A 37 -10.81 -0.41 2.16
C ASP A 37 -9.91 -0.32 3.41
N PRO A 38 -9.76 -1.41 4.21
CA PRO A 38 -8.99 -1.37 5.45
C PRO A 38 -7.55 -0.87 5.26
N ILE A 39 -7.02 -0.99 4.03
CA ILE A 39 -5.71 -0.46 3.67
C ILE A 39 -5.74 1.07 3.58
N ASP A 40 -6.83 1.69 3.10
CA ASP A 40 -6.97 3.15 3.05
C ASP A 40 -6.87 3.78 4.44
N ASP A 41 -7.49 3.15 5.45
CA ASP A 41 -7.41 3.61 6.84
C ASP A 41 -5.98 3.53 7.38
N VAL A 42 -5.27 2.43 7.07
CA VAL A 42 -3.85 2.27 7.43
C VAL A 42 -2.98 3.33 6.74
N LEU A 43 -3.19 3.57 5.45
CA LEU A 43 -2.45 4.58 4.70
C LEU A 43 -2.73 5.99 5.22
N ALA A 44 -3.99 6.34 5.46
CA ALA A 44 -4.39 7.62 6.01
C ALA A 44 -3.76 7.88 7.40
N ALA A 45 -3.76 6.88 8.27
CA ALA A 45 -3.15 6.97 9.60
C ALA A 45 -1.63 7.15 9.59
N THR A 46 -0.98 6.82 8.48
CA THR A 46 0.49 6.74 8.37
C THR A 46 1.11 7.77 7.43
N VAL A 47 0.28 8.65 6.84
CA VAL A 47 0.72 9.78 5.99
C VAL A 47 1.81 10.62 6.67
N PRO A 48 1.68 11.06 7.94
CA PRO A 48 2.72 11.90 8.56
C PRO A 48 4.10 11.24 8.58
N GLN A 49 4.16 9.94 8.84
CA GLN A 49 5.40 9.17 8.93
C GLN A 49 6.06 9.06 7.54
N TRP A 50 5.28 8.79 6.49
CA TRP A 50 5.79 8.75 5.12
C TRP A 50 6.24 10.12 4.61
N VAL A 51 5.56 11.20 5.01
CA VAL A 51 6.00 12.58 4.72
C VAL A 51 7.37 12.86 5.36
N THR A 52 7.59 12.46 6.61
CA THR A 52 8.89 12.61 7.29
C THR A 52 9.99 11.82 6.57
N ILE A 53 9.74 10.55 6.23
CA ILE A 53 10.70 9.72 5.49
C ILE A 53 11.05 10.34 4.14
N ARG A 54 10.05 10.83 3.40
CA ARG A 54 10.24 11.47 2.09
C ARG A 54 11.06 12.75 2.20
N THR A 55 10.79 13.58 3.21
CA THR A 55 11.53 14.82 3.45
C THR A 55 13.02 14.53 3.68
N VAL A 56 13.33 13.54 4.53
CA VAL A 56 14.73 13.12 4.78
C VAL A 56 15.38 12.56 3.51
N LEU A 57 14.64 11.73 2.76
CA LEU A 57 15.10 11.14 1.51
C LEU A 57 15.48 12.23 0.49
N GLU A 58 14.61 13.20 0.25
CA GLU A 58 14.81 14.28 -0.73
C GLU A 58 15.99 15.17 -0.34
N ALA A 59 16.08 15.56 0.94
CA ALA A 59 17.18 16.36 1.45
C ALA A 59 18.55 15.69 1.26
N HIS A 60 18.62 14.36 1.39
CA HIS A 60 19.86 13.62 1.24
C HIS A 60 20.15 13.24 -0.23
N ALA A 61 19.13 12.93 -1.04
CA ALA A 61 19.29 12.60 -2.46
C ALA A 61 19.88 13.78 -3.25
N ALA A 62 19.56 15.02 -2.86
CA ALA A 62 20.17 16.23 -3.43
C ALA A 62 21.69 16.32 -3.21
N GLN A 63 22.22 15.61 -2.21
CA GLN A 63 23.64 15.62 -1.85
C GLN A 63 24.39 14.41 -2.42
N GLN A 64 23.77 13.22 -2.40
CA GLN A 64 24.41 11.99 -2.86
C GLN A 64 23.39 10.92 -3.27
N SER A 65 23.55 10.38 -4.48
CA SER A 65 22.78 9.22 -4.94
C SER A 65 23.57 7.93 -4.71
N SER A 66 23.15 7.14 -3.72
CA SER A 66 23.70 5.80 -3.45
C SER A 66 22.71 4.71 -3.83
N ALA A 67 23.18 3.47 -3.99
CA ALA A 67 22.31 2.31 -4.26
C ALA A 67 21.19 2.15 -3.21
N ARG A 68 21.46 2.49 -1.94
CA ARG A 68 20.45 2.48 -0.87
C ARG A 68 19.40 3.57 -1.08
N MET A 69 19.82 4.75 -1.53
CA MET A 69 18.91 5.87 -1.81
C MET A 69 17.98 5.58 -2.99
N VAL A 70 18.50 4.97 -4.06
CA VAL A 70 17.68 4.51 -5.19
C VAL A 70 16.62 3.50 -4.72
N ALA A 71 17.01 2.53 -3.90
CA ALA A 71 16.08 1.56 -3.33
C ALA A 71 15.04 2.22 -2.40
N ALA A 72 15.47 3.15 -1.53
CA ALA A 72 14.59 3.88 -0.62
C ALA A 72 13.56 4.71 -1.39
N HIS A 73 14.00 5.45 -2.41
CA HIS A 73 13.14 6.24 -3.27
C HIS A 73 12.07 5.38 -3.94
N LYS A 74 12.49 4.27 -4.56
CA LYS A 74 11.56 3.37 -5.23
C LYS A 74 10.53 2.79 -4.26
N LEU A 75 10.96 2.41 -3.05
CA LEU A 75 10.05 1.90 -2.02
C LEU A 75 9.07 2.98 -1.55
N VAL A 76 9.55 4.18 -1.21
CA VAL A 76 8.72 5.30 -0.72
C VAL A 76 7.68 5.72 -1.76
N GLU A 77 8.02 5.76 -3.05
CA GLU A 77 7.07 6.10 -4.10
C GLU A 77 6.01 5.03 -4.35
N ASN A 78 6.32 3.76 -4.07
CA ASN A 78 5.45 2.64 -4.38
C ASN A 78 4.86 1.97 -3.12
N HIS A 79 5.07 2.53 -1.93
CA HIS A 79 4.75 1.86 -0.66
C HIS A 79 3.28 1.44 -0.58
N GLU A 80 2.34 2.27 -1.05
CA GLU A 80 0.91 1.94 -1.09
C GLU A 80 0.63 0.72 -1.97
N ARG A 81 1.21 0.68 -3.18
CA ARG A 81 1.06 -0.45 -4.10
C ARG A 81 1.71 -1.71 -3.55
N VAL A 82 2.83 -1.56 -2.86
CA VAL A 82 3.56 -2.65 -2.23
C VAL A 82 2.76 -3.23 -1.06
N LEU A 83 2.18 -2.38 -0.21
CA LEU A 83 1.31 -2.81 0.89
C LEU A 83 0.15 -3.66 0.34
N ARG A 84 -0.54 -3.14 -0.67
CA ARG A 84 -1.64 -3.84 -1.35
C ARG A 84 -1.23 -5.18 -1.97
N ASP A 85 -0.07 -5.25 -2.63
CA ASP A 85 0.42 -6.52 -3.22
C ASP A 85 0.76 -7.54 -2.12
N ILE A 86 1.38 -7.10 -1.02
CA ILE A 86 1.74 -7.98 0.10
C ILE A 86 0.49 -8.55 0.78
N THR A 87 -0.57 -7.75 0.91
CA THR A 87 -1.81 -8.11 1.62
C THR A 87 -2.97 -8.47 0.69
N ASP A 88 -2.69 -8.76 -0.58
CA ASP A 88 -3.71 -9.14 -1.55
C ASP A 88 -4.31 -10.52 -1.18
N PRO A 89 -5.60 -10.60 -0.79
CA PRO A 89 -6.22 -11.87 -0.43
C PRO A 89 -6.50 -12.78 -1.64
N SER A 90 -6.38 -12.26 -2.87
CA SER A 90 -6.72 -12.98 -4.10
C SER A 90 -5.73 -12.66 -5.22
N PRO A 91 -4.44 -13.02 -5.07
CA PRO A 91 -3.42 -12.69 -6.06
C PRO A 91 -3.69 -13.44 -7.36
N HIS A 92 -3.72 -12.71 -8.47
CA HIS A 92 -3.89 -13.31 -9.80
C HIS A 92 -2.59 -13.83 -10.42
N THR A 93 -1.43 -13.44 -9.87
CA THR A 93 -0.11 -13.83 -10.38
C THR A 93 0.88 -14.11 -9.25
N GLN A 94 1.95 -14.86 -9.58
CA GLN A 94 3.00 -15.22 -8.62
C GLN A 94 2.47 -15.95 -7.39
N LEU A 95 1.64 -16.98 -7.62
CA LEU A 95 0.96 -17.76 -6.58
C LEU A 95 1.93 -18.53 -5.66
N GLN A 96 3.19 -18.70 -6.10
CA GLN A 96 4.24 -19.26 -5.27
C GLN A 96 4.70 -18.33 -4.13
N LEU A 97 4.35 -17.03 -4.18
CA LEU A 97 4.66 -16.07 -3.13
C LEU A 97 3.52 -16.01 -2.12
N THR A 98 3.79 -16.41 -0.88
CA THR A 98 2.83 -16.33 0.23
C THR A 98 2.55 -14.88 0.61
N ARG A 99 1.27 -14.48 0.57
CA ARG A 99 0.77 -13.17 0.99
C ARG A 99 0.55 -13.12 2.49
N VAL A 100 0.54 -11.91 3.03
CA VAL A 100 0.22 -11.65 4.44
C VAL A 100 -1.29 -11.43 4.55
N GLU A 101 -1.90 -11.95 5.61
CA GLU A 101 -3.34 -11.72 5.87
C GLU A 101 -3.64 -10.22 6.02
N LEU A 102 -4.79 -9.79 5.50
CA LEU A 102 -5.19 -8.37 5.49
C LEU A 102 -5.24 -7.77 6.90
N SER A 103 -5.57 -8.57 7.93
CA SER A 103 -5.57 -8.14 9.34
C SER A 103 -4.21 -7.65 9.85
N HIS A 104 -3.12 -7.97 9.15
CA HIS A 104 -1.76 -7.53 9.46
C HIS A 104 -1.28 -6.36 8.60
N ALA A 105 -2.17 -5.68 7.85
CA ALA A 105 -1.77 -4.55 7.00
C ALA A 105 -0.99 -3.46 7.75
N SER A 106 -1.40 -3.11 8.97
CA SER A 106 -0.66 -2.18 9.84
C SER A 106 0.75 -2.68 10.19
N ASP A 107 0.94 -3.98 10.37
CA ASP A 107 2.24 -4.57 10.68
C ASP A 107 3.16 -4.58 9.45
N VAL A 108 2.60 -4.88 8.28
CA VAL A 108 3.29 -4.80 6.99
C VAL A 108 3.75 -3.36 6.76
N GLU A 109 2.86 -2.40 6.91
CA GLU A 109 3.13 -0.98 6.69
C GLU A 109 4.27 -0.49 7.62
N ARG A 110 4.24 -0.84 8.91
CA ARG A 110 5.33 -0.56 9.86
C ARG A 110 6.66 -1.16 9.40
N MET A 111 6.66 -2.38 8.87
CA MET A 111 7.85 -3.02 8.32
C MET A 111 8.38 -2.29 7.08
N LEU A 112 7.50 -1.81 6.19
CA LEU A 112 7.90 -1.02 5.00
C LEU A 112 8.57 0.30 5.41
N ARG A 113 8.04 1.00 6.42
CA ARG A 113 8.70 2.21 6.95
C ARG A 113 10.06 1.92 7.56
N GLU A 114 10.18 0.85 8.35
CA GLU A 114 11.47 0.45 8.91
C GLU A 114 12.47 0.06 7.81
N THR A 115 11.99 -0.57 6.72
CA THR A 115 12.81 -0.85 5.54
C THR A 115 13.35 0.45 4.93
N ALA A 116 12.49 1.44 4.71
CA ALA A 116 12.88 2.75 4.19
C ALA A 116 13.87 3.46 5.13
N ARG A 117 13.58 3.50 6.44
CA ARG A 117 14.46 4.08 7.47
C ARG A 117 15.84 3.44 7.45
N ARG A 118 15.91 2.11 7.44
CA ARG A 118 17.19 1.39 7.37
C ARG A 118 17.94 1.72 6.09
N LEU A 119 17.26 1.80 4.94
CA LEU A 119 17.90 2.17 3.68
C LEU A 119 18.54 3.57 3.74
N LEU A 120 17.87 4.56 4.34
CA LEU A 120 18.42 5.89 4.59
C LEU A 120 19.69 5.85 5.46
N GLY A 121 19.82 4.86 6.35
CA GLY A 121 21.05 4.59 7.09
C GLY A 121 21.44 5.75 8.01
N ARG A 122 22.57 6.40 7.72
CA ARG A 122 23.09 7.54 8.51
C ARG A 122 22.85 8.90 7.82
N ALA A 123 21.88 8.97 6.90
CA ALA A 123 21.49 10.24 6.31
C ALA A 123 21.13 11.26 7.41
N PRO A 124 21.53 12.54 7.29
CA PRO A 124 21.09 13.59 8.21
C PRO A 124 19.56 13.60 8.34
N GLY A 125 19.04 13.69 9.58
CA GLY A 125 17.60 13.61 9.86
C GLY A 125 17.04 12.18 9.94
N ALA A 126 17.75 11.14 9.48
CA ALA A 126 17.27 9.76 9.58
C ALA A 126 17.14 9.28 11.04
N SER A 127 17.87 9.89 11.98
CA SER A 127 17.74 9.65 13.41
C SER A 127 16.43 10.17 14.02
N GLU A 128 15.73 11.07 13.33
CA GLU A 128 14.44 11.61 13.77
C GLU A 128 13.28 10.67 13.42
N ILE A 129 13.50 9.74 12.49
CA ILE A 129 12.54 8.70 12.14
C ILE A 129 12.60 7.62 13.23
N PRO A 130 11.51 7.36 13.98
CA PRO A 130 11.49 6.36 15.03
C PRO A 130 11.84 4.97 14.49
N GLU A 131 12.60 4.20 15.28
CA GLU A 131 12.83 2.79 14.98
C GLU A 131 11.60 1.95 15.31
N GLU A 132 11.21 1.10 14.38
CA GLU A 132 10.09 0.17 14.53
C GLU A 132 10.61 -1.26 14.71
N LYS A 133 9.87 -2.04 15.50
CA LYS A 133 10.11 -3.47 15.71
C LYS A 133 8.79 -4.20 15.99
N PRO A 134 8.69 -5.50 15.67
CA PRO A 134 7.53 -6.28 16.06
C PRO A 134 7.50 -6.44 17.58
N ASN A 135 6.33 -6.24 18.19
CA ASN A 135 6.13 -6.30 19.64
C ASN A 135 5.50 -7.61 20.12
N SER A 136 5.06 -8.45 19.19
CA SER A 136 4.46 -9.74 19.47
C SER A 136 4.96 -10.81 18.48
N GLY A 137 4.78 -12.09 18.82
CA GLY A 137 5.11 -13.19 17.92
C GLY A 137 4.28 -13.17 16.62
N SER A 138 3.05 -12.64 16.68
CA SER A 138 2.19 -12.48 15.50
C SER A 138 2.71 -11.39 14.55
N GLU A 139 3.04 -10.22 15.09
CA GLU A 139 3.70 -9.14 14.33
C GLU A 139 5.02 -9.62 13.72
N ALA A 140 5.81 -10.36 14.49
CA ALA A 140 7.08 -10.92 14.00
C ALA A 140 6.85 -11.87 12.83
N ALA A 141 5.83 -12.73 12.87
CA ALA A 141 5.49 -13.60 11.76
C ALA A 141 5.10 -12.79 10.50
N ALA A 142 4.26 -11.76 10.66
CA ALA A 142 3.88 -10.87 9.57
C ALA A 142 5.09 -10.16 8.95
N TRP A 143 6.03 -9.66 9.76
CA TRP A 143 7.26 -9.01 9.29
C TRP A 143 8.17 -9.97 8.52
N ALA A 144 8.40 -11.18 9.04
CA ALA A 144 9.23 -12.18 8.38
C ALA A 144 8.62 -12.61 7.03
N LEU A 145 7.31 -12.79 6.99
CA LEU A 145 6.58 -13.15 5.78
C LEU A 145 6.65 -12.03 4.74
N SER A 146 6.41 -10.78 5.16
CA SER A 146 6.52 -9.60 4.30
C SER A 146 7.92 -9.44 3.71
N ALA A 147 8.97 -9.64 4.53
CA ALA A 147 10.36 -9.54 4.06
C ALA A 147 10.68 -10.63 3.03
N SER A 148 10.21 -11.85 3.25
CA SER A 148 10.38 -12.98 2.33
C SER A 148 9.62 -12.76 1.02
N PHE A 149 8.39 -12.24 1.12
CA PHE A 149 7.57 -11.87 -0.03
C PHE A 149 8.29 -10.84 -0.91
N LEU A 150 8.75 -9.74 -0.32
CA LEU A 150 9.44 -8.68 -1.05
C LEU A 150 10.74 -9.17 -1.69
N ASP A 151 11.53 -9.96 -0.97
CA ASP A 151 12.76 -10.54 -1.51
C ASP A 151 12.47 -11.41 -2.76
N GLY A 152 11.40 -12.21 -2.73
CA GLY A 152 10.95 -12.97 -3.89
C GLY A 152 10.34 -12.13 -5.01
N ARG A 153 9.89 -10.90 -4.72
CA ARG A 153 9.20 -10.02 -5.66
C ARG A 153 10.15 -9.11 -6.45
N ILE A 154 11.29 -8.75 -5.86
CA ILE A 154 12.30 -7.87 -6.46
C ILE A 154 12.78 -8.44 -7.80
N GLN A 155 12.67 -7.63 -8.84
CA GLN A 155 13.26 -7.87 -10.15
C GLN A 155 14.44 -6.92 -10.33
N SER A 156 15.64 -7.47 -10.42
CA SER A 156 16.90 -6.75 -10.53
C SER A 156 17.63 -6.98 -11.85
N SER A 157 17.14 -7.90 -12.70
CA SER A 157 17.70 -8.16 -14.01
C SER A 157 16.63 -8.30 -15.09
N ALA A 158 16.94 -7.85 -16.30
CA ALA A 158 16.03 -7.94 -17.45
C ALA A 158 15.71 -9.40 -17.82
N ASN A 159 16.55 -10.35 -17.40
CA ASN A 159 16.36 -11.78 -17.64
C ASN A 159 15.32 -12.41 -16.71
N GLU A 160 15.01 -11.79 -15.55
CA GLU A 160 13.97 -12.30 -14.64
C GLU A 160 12.57 -12.12 -15.23
N ARG A 161 12.38 -11.09 -16.07
CA ARG A 161 11.17 -10.88 -16.89
C ARG A 161 11.53 -10.23 -18.23
N PRO A 162 11.84 -11.03 -19.26
CA PRO A 162 12.13 -10.50 -20.58
C PRO A 162 11.00 -9.59 -21.10
N GLY A 163 11.35 -8.38 -21.53
CA GLY A 163 10.39 -7.39 -22.03
C GLY A 163 9.85 -6.39 -21.00
N ARG A 164 10.26 -6.48 -19.72
CA ARG A 164 9.97 -5.46 -18.69
C ARG A 164 11.26 -4.87 -18.14
N GLU A 165 11.29 -3.54 -17.97
CA GLU A 165 12.40 -2.87 -17.30
C GLU A 165 12.46 -3.31 -15.82
N PRO A 166 13.64 -3.70 -15.30
CA PRO A 166 13.79 -4.08 -13.90
C PRO A 166 13.33 -2.96 -12.95
N ASP A 167 12.68 -3.34 -11.85
CA ASP A 167 12.17 -2.35 -10.88
C ASP A 167 13.31 -1.60 -10.17
N LEU A 168 14.49 -2.23 -10.06
CA LEU A 168 15.72 -1.70 -9.47
C LEU A 168 16.95 -2.14 -10.28
N ASN A 169 18.00 -1.32 -10.26
CA ASN A 169 19.31 -1.75 -10.73
C ASN A 169 19.93 -2.80 -9.75
N PRO A 170 20.92 -3.61 -10.18
CA PRO A 170 21.45 -4.69 -9.35
C PRO A 170 22.00 -4.24 -7.98
N ALA A 171 22.64 -3.07 -7.91
CA ALA A 171 23.20 -2.56 -6.66
C ALA A 171 22.10 -2.13 -5.68
N ALA A 172 21.06 -1.45 -6.17
CA ALA A 172 19.91 -1.02 -5.38
C ALA A 172 19.09 -2.23 -4.90
N ALA A 173 18.88 -3.22 -5.76
CA ALA A 173 18.26 -4.48 -5.38
C ALA A 173 19.07 -5.19 -4.29
N ALA A 174 20.39 -5.31 -4.43
CA ALA A 174 21.24 -5.93 -3.41
C ALA A 174 21.15 -5.19 -2.06
N ALA A 175 21.09 -3.85 -2.08
CA ALA A 175 20.90 -3.04 -0.88
C ALA A 175 19.55 -3.29 -0.20
N LEU A 176 18.45 -3.34 -0.98
CA LEU A 176 17.12 -3.66 -0.47
C LEU A 176 17.08 -5.07 0.14
N ARG A 177 17.56 -6.09 -0.58
CA ARG A 177 17.64 -7.47 -0.09
C ARG A 177 18.46 -7.59 1.20
N ALA A 178 19.53 -6.83 1.33
CA ALA A 178 20.32 -6.80 2.56
C ALA A 178 19.50 -6.29 3.77
N VAL A 179 18.69 -5.24 3.58
CA VAL A 179 17.80 -4.72 4.64
C VAL A 179 16.68 -5.70 4.95
N LEU A 180 16.03 -6.28 3.94
CA LEU A 180 14.97 -7.28 4.14
C LEU A 180 15.45 -8.48 4.95
N ARG A 181 16.67 -8.99 4.68
CA ARG A 181 17.28 -10.06 5.48
C ARG A 181 17.50 -9.67 6.94
N GLN A 182 17.88 -8.42 7.21
CA GLN A 182 18.03 -7.94 8.60
C GLN A 182 16.68 -7.90 9.33
N LEU A 183 15.61 -7.48 8.65
CA LEU A 183 14.27 -7.45 9.22
C LEU A 183 13.70 -8.85 9.43
N TRP A 184 13.93 -9.74 8.49
CA TRP A 184 13.61 -11.15 8.66
C TRP A 184 14.31 -11.74 9.89
N TRP A 185 15.59 -11.45 10.07
CA TRP A 185 16.34 -11.91 11.25
C TRP A 185 15.82 -11.29 12.56
N LEU A 186 15.51 -9.99 12.57
CA LEU A 186 14.91 -9.32 13.72
C LEU A 186 13.58 -9.98 14.12
N ALA A 187 12.73 -10.26 13.14
CA ALA A 187 11.46 -10.96 13.34
C ALA A 187 11.67 -12.39 13.85
N PHE A 188 12.62 -13.13 13.29
CA PHE A 188 12.96 -14.47 13.77
C PHE A 188 13.36 -14.46 15.25
N GLN A 189 14.17 -13.49 15.67
CA GLN A 189 14.58 -13.34 17.07
C GLN A 189 13.41 -12.97 18.00
N ALA A 190 12.47 -12.16 17.54
CA ALA A 190 11.30 -11.77 18.32
C ALA A 190 10.35 -12.96 18.57
N LYS A 191 10.25 -13.89 17.61
CA LYS A 191 9.40 -15.09 17.73
C LYS A 191 9.86 -16.05 18.83
N GLY A 192 11.16 -16.11 19.14
CA GLY A 192 11.72 -17.01 20.15
C GLY A 192 11.65 -16.51 21.60
N LYS A 193 11.03 -15.34 21.85
CA LYS A 193 10.98 -14.69 23.17
C LYS A 193 9.61 -14.74 23.87
N ASN A 194 8.62 -15.38 23.26
CA ASN A 194 7.26 -15.53 23.81
C ASN A 194 7.01 -16.93 24.34
#